data_AF-A0A357ABR2-F1
#
_entry.id   AF-A0A357ABR2-F1
#
_cell.length_a   1.000
_cell.length_b   1.000
_cell.length_c   1.000
_cell.angle_alpha   90.00
_cell.angle_beta   90.00
_cell.angle_gamma   90.00
#
_symmetry.space_group_name_H-M   'P 1'
#
loop_
_entity.id
_entity.type
_entity.pdbx_description
1 polymer ?
#
loop_
_entity_poly.entity_id
_entity_poly.type
_entity_poly.pdbx_seq_one_letter_code
_entity_poly.pdbx_strand_id
1 'polypeptide(L)' 'MSFLDSSGINLFGEEDLVEKVSRIYSTGFISSDEYHRLESSATSSRLAAEELDMIARLRHAIKRGWVKTTT' A
#
# COMPACT_ATOMS: atom_id res chain seq x y z
N MET A 1 0.44 26.51 14.03
CA MET A 1 1.33 25.45 13.52
C MET A 1 0.72 24.13 13.90
N SER A 2 0.09 23.42 12.97
CA SER A 2 -0.42 22.07 13.24
C SER A 2 0.72 21.10 12.99
N PHE A 3 1.22 20.48 14.05
CA PHE A 3 2.09 19.32 13.96
C PHE A 3 1.22 18.16 13.49
N LEU A 4 1.32 17.80 12.22
CA LEU A 4 0.89 16.49 11.77
C LEU A 4 1.90 15.52 12.37
N ASP A 5 1.50 14.90 13.47
CA ASP A 5 2.15 13.73 14.05
C ASP A 5 1.94 12.57 13.06
N SER A 6 2.69 12.60 11.96
CA SER A 6 2.79 11.48 11.02
C SER A 6 3.74 10.44 11.62
N SER A 7 3.38 9.92 12.78
CA SER A 7 3.96 8.69 13.32
C SER A 7 3.26 7.47 12.68
N GLY A 8 3.11 7.52 11.35
CA GLY A 8 2.76 6.34 10.56
C GLY A 8 3.96 5.39 10.64
N ILE A 9 3.76 4.24 11.26
CA ILE A 9 4.81 3.24 11.41
C ILE A 9 5.28 2.88 10.01
N ASN A 10 6.50 3.28 9.66
CA ASN A 10 7.01 3.14 8.29
C ASN A 10 7.34 1.66 8.03
N LEU A 11 6.31 0.90 7.66
CA LEU A 11 6.33 -0.57 7.50
C LEU A 11 6.98 -1.01 6.18
N PHE A 12 7.31 -0.07 5.30
CA PHE A 12 7.79 -0.33 3.95
C PHE A 12 9.24 0.10 3.71
N GLY A 13 9.94 0.61 4.73
CA GLY A 13 11.34 1.07 4.66
C GLY A 13 11.44 2.60 4.63
N GLU A 14 12.38 3.16 3.85
CA GLU A 14 12.46 4.61 3.56
C GLU A 14 11.42 5.08 2.52
N GLU A 15 10.78 4.16 1.78
CA GLU A 15 9.79 4.50 0.75
C GLU A 15 8.38 4.60 1.36
N ASP A 16 7.77 5.78 1.25
CA ASP A 16 6.42 6.07 1.73
C ASP A 16 5.36 5.22 0.99
N LEU A 17 4.39 4.64 1.74
CA LEU A 17 3.33 3.81 1.17
C LEU A 17 2.56 4.53 0.06
N VAL A 18 2.38 5.86 0.19
CA VAL A 18 1.70 6.69 -0.80
C VAL A 18 2.46 6.70 -2.11
N GLU A 19 3.79 6.84 -2.07
CA GLU A 19 4.63 6.83 -3.27
C GLU A 19 4.55 5.47 -3.96
N LYS A 20 4.60 4.39 -3.16
CA LYS A 20 4.52 3.03 -3.67
C LYS A 20 3.20 2.74 -4.36
N VAL A 21 2.08 3.06 -3.71
CA VAL A 21 0.74 2.90 -4.28
C VAL A 21 0.58 3.77 -5.53
N SER A 22 1.10 4.99 -5.53
CA SER A 22 1.09 5.88 -6.71
C SER A 22 1.86 5.27 -7.89
N ARG A 23 3.03 4.67 -7.64
CA ARG A 23 3.81 3.96 -8.66
C ARG A 23 3.02 2.78 -9.24
N ILE A 24 2.36 1.99 -8.40
CA ILE A 24 1.55 0.84 -8.84
C ILE A 24 0.37 1.28 -9.71
N TYR A 25 -0.32 2.37 -9.37
CA TYR A 25 -1.39 2.89 -10.22
C TYR A 25 -0.87 3.47 -11.54
N SER A 26 0.32 4.07 -11.53
CA SER A 26 0.96 4.60 -12.75
C SER A 26 1.39 3.48 -13.70
N THR A 27 1.98 2.41 -13.18
CA THR A 27 2.42 1.27 -13.99
C THR A 27 1.27 0.33 -14.33
N GLY A 28 0.25 0.23 -13.48
CA GLY A 28 -0.80 -0.79 -13.55
C GLY A 28 -0.32 -2.18 -13.15
N PHE A 29 0.86 -2.29 -12.53
CA PHE A 29 1.47 -3.56 -12.15
C PHE A 29 2.03 -3.51 -10.73
N ILE A 30 1.94 -4.64 -10.04
CA ILE A 30 2.59 -4.89 -8.76
C ILE A 30 3.15 -6.31 -8.75
N SER A 31 4.33 -6.54 -8.17
CA SER A 31 4.81 -7.91 -8.02
C SER A 31 3.97 -8.68 -6.99
N SER A 32 3.84 -9.98 -7.18
CA SER A 32 3.07 -10.86 -6.28
C SER A 32 3.69 -10.86 -4.88
N ASP A 33 5.01 -10.81 -4.78
CA ASP A 33 5.74 -10.70 -3.52
C ASP A 33 5.44 -9.39 -2.79
N GLU A 34 5.42 -8.26 -3.49
CA GLU A 34 5.08 -6.96 -2.89
C GLU A 34 3.63 -6.91 -2.45
N TYR A 35 2.72 -7.46 -3.24
CA TYR A 35 1.31 -7.58 -2.86
C TYR A 35 1.14 -8.42 -1.59
N HIS A 36 1.82 -9.58 -1.49
CA HIS A 36 1.79 -10.41 -0.30
C HIS A 36 2.36 -9.72 0.95
N ARG A 37 3.42 -8.92 0.79
CA ARG A 37 3.97 -8.11 1.89
C ARG A 37 2.97 -7.05 2.35
N LEU A 38 2.30 -6.36 1.43
CA LEU A 38 1.26 -5.36 1.75
C LEU A 38 0.10 -5.97 2.54
N GLU A 39 -0.41 -7.12 2.08
CA GLU A 39 -1.49 -7.85 2.74
C GLU A 39 -1.09 -8.35 4.15
N SER A 40 0.16 -8.83 4.29
CA SER A 40 0.68 -9.28 5.57
C SER A 40 0.84 -8.12 6.55
N SER A 41 1.34 -6.98 6.09
CA SER A 41 1.47 -5.74 6.88
C SER A 41 0.10 -5.22 7.33
N ALA A 42 -0.91 -5.25 6.47
CA ALA A 42 -2.28 -4.86 6.81
C ALA A 42 -2.92 -5.73 7.88
N THR A 43 -2.51 -7.00 7.96
CA THR A 43 -3.05 -7.95 8.94
C THR A 43 -2.28 -7.93 10.26
N SER A 44 -0.98 -7.64 10.21
CA SER A 44 -0.07 -7.80 11.36
C SER A 44 0.26 -6.49 12.08
N SER A 45 0.03 -5.35 11.45
CA SER A 45 0.53 -4.06 11.92
C SER A 45 -0.60 -3.10 12.29
N ARG A 46 -0.30 -2.20 13.23
CA ARG A 46 -1.17 -1.11 13.66
C ARG A 46 -1.06 0.04 12.64
N LEU A 47 -1.50 -0.22 11.41
CA LEU A 47 -1.57 0.78 10.34
C LEU A 47 -2.59 1.86 10.70
N ALA A 48 -2.34 3.08 10.23
CA ALA A 48 -3.33 4.13 10.26
C ALA A 48 -4.53 3.78 9.37
N ALA A 49 -5.69 4.36 9.66
CA ALA A 49 -6.90 4.12 8.87
C ALA A 49 -6.72 4.48 7.38
N GLU A 50 -5.91 5.50 7.09
CA GLU A 50 -5.59 5.94 5.73
C GLU A 50 -4.77 4.89 4.96
N GLU A 51 -3.78 4.29 5.61
CA GLU A 51 -2.94 3.25 5.01
C GLU A 51 -3.76 1.97 4.74
N LEU A 52 -4.65 1.61 5.67
CA LEU A 52 -5.59 0.51 5.47
C LEU A 52 -6.54 0.76 4.30
N ASP A 53 -7.05 1.99 4.15
CA ASP A 53 -7.90 2.38 3.02
C ASP A 53 -7.14 2.28 1.68
N MET A 54 -5.87 2.72 1.64
CA MET A 54 -5.02 2.59 0.46
C MET A 54 -4.81 1.14 0.04
N ILE A 55 -4.51 0.25 1.00
CA ILE A 55 -4.35 -1.18 0.73
C ILE A 55 -5.67 -1.81 0.28
N ALA A 56 -6.80 -1.44 0.89
CA ALA A 56 -8.12 -1.93 0.49
C ALA A 56 -8.48 -1.51 -0.95
N ARG A 57 -8.19 -0.27 -1.34
CA ARG A 57 -8.37 0.22 -2.72
C ARG A 57 -7.49 -0.53 -3.70
N LEU A 58 -6.22 -0.77 -3.36
CA LEU A 58 -5.31 -1.53 -4.20
C LEU A 58 -5.81 -2.97 -4.40
N ARG A 59 -6.24 -3.64 -3.34
CA ARG A 59 -6.88 -4.97 -3.41
C ARG A 59 -8.10 -4.95 -4.33
N HIS A 60 -8.93 -3.92 -4.23
CA HIS A 60 -10.08 -3.75 -5.12
C HIS A 60 -9.64 -3.59 -6.58
N ALA A 61 -8.65 -2.74 -6.87
CA ALA A 61 -8.13 -2.52 -8.21
C ALA A 61 -7.58 -3.80 -8.84
N ILE A 62 -6.88 -4.64 -8.05
CA ILE A 62 -6.40 -5.95 -8.50
C ILE A 62 -7.57 -6.88 -8.82
N LYS A 63 -8.56 -6.98 -7.92
CA LYS A 63 -9.76 -7.81 -8.12
C LYS A 63 -10.58 -7.38 -9.35
N ARG A 64 -10.57 -6.09 -9.70
CA ARG A 64 -11.22 -5.55 -10.89
C ARG A 64 -10.39 -5.67 -12.17
N GLY A 65 -9.13 -6.11 -12.06
CA GLY A 65 -8.20 -6.25 -13.19
C GLY A 65 -7.62 -4.93 -13.68
N TRP A 66 -7.71 -3.85 -12.88
CA TRP A 66 -7.11 -2.55 -13.20
C TRP A 66 -5.62 -2.51 -12.90
N VAL A 67 -5.20 -3.26 -11.87
CA VAL A 67 -3.80 -3.53 -11.55
C VAL A 67 -3.57 -5.02 -11.72
N LYS A 68 -2.50 -5.41 -12.38
CA LYS A 68 -2.13 -6.82 -12.58
C LYS A 68 -0.98 -7.20 -11.65
N THR A 69 -1.08 -8.39 -11.07
CA THR A 69 0.03 -8.97 -10.31
C THR A 69 1.01 -9.63 -11.28
N THR A 70 2.28 -9.27 -11.21
CA THR A 70 3.36 -9.92 -11.96
C THR A 70 4.10 -10.91 -11.05
N THR A 71 4.64 -11.97 -11.63
CA THR A 71 5.51 -12.91 -10.91
C THR A 71 6.93 -12.37 -10.84
#